data_AF-A0A2X1PXF1-F1
#
_entry.id   AF-A0A2X1PXF1-F1
#
_cell.length_a   1.000
_cell.length_b   1.000
_cell.length_c   1.000
_cell.angle_alpha   90.00
_cell.angle_beta   90.00
_cell.angle_gamma   90.00
#
_symmetry.space_group_name_H-M   'P 1'
#
loop_
_entity.id
_entity.type
_entity.pdbx_description
1 polymer ?
#
loop_
_entity_poly.entity_id
_entity_poly.type
_entity_poly.pdbx_seq_one_letter_code
_entity_poly.pdbx_strand_id
1 'polypeptide(L)' 'MIWKRHLTLDELNATSDNTMVAHLGIVYTRLGDDVLEAEMPVDTRTHQPFGLLHGGASAALAETLDRWPDL' A
#
# COMPACT_ATOMS: atom_id res chain seq x y z
N MET A 1 13.29 -9.70 -13.17
CA MET A 1 12.69 -9.42 -11.86
C MET A 1 13.67 -8.65 -10.99
N ILE A 2 13.25 -7.52 -10.42
CA ILE A 2 14.09 -6.67 -9.54
C ILE A 2 14.08 -7.10 -8.07
N TRP A 3 13.15 -7.99 -7.71
CA TRP A 3 12.89 -8.44 -6.34
C TRP A 3 13.98 -9.39 -5.84
N LYS A 4 14.42 -9.19 -4.60
CA LYS A 4 15.37 -10.10 -3.92
C LYS A 4 14.64 -11.26 -3.24
N ARG A 5 13.39 -11.05 -2.81
CA ARG A 5 12.51 -12.07 -2.23
C ARG A 5 11.40 -12.45 -3.19
N HIS A 6 11.04 -13.73 -3.19
CA HIS A 6 9.86 -14.24 -3.86
C HIS A 6 8.72 -14.25 -2.86
N LEU A 7 7.78 -13.31 -3.01
CA LEU A 7 6.56 -13.22 -2.22
C LEU A 7 5.36 -13.29 -3.16
N THR A 8 4.28 -13.86 -2.66
CA THR A 8 2.95 -13.80 -3.28
C THR A 8 2.21 -12.55 -2.83
N LEU A 9 1.16 -12.15 -3.56
CA LEU A 9 0.28 -11.05 -3.14
C LEU A 9 -0.40 -11.34 -1.79
N ASP A 10 -0.73 -12.60 -1.51
CA ASP A 10 -1.35 -12.99 -0.23
C ASP A 10 -0.37 -12.81 0.93
N GLU A 11 0.90 -13.21 0.75
CA GLU A 11 1.94 -13.00 1.75
C GLU A 11 2.23 -11.51 1.98
N LEU A 12 2.25 -10.70 0.91
CA LEU A 12 2.40 -9.25 1.00
C LEU A 12 1.25 -8.61 1.79
N ASN A 13 0.01 -8.93 1.44
CA ASN A 13 -1.17 -8.41 2.15
C ASN A 13 -1.20 -8.88 3.61
N ALA A 14 -0.79 -10.11 3.92
CA ALA A 14 -0.69 -10.60 5.30
C ALA A 14 0.29 -9.80 6.16
N THR A 15 1.33 -9.18 5.58
CA THR A 15 2.23 -8.29 6.34
C THR A 15 1.56 -6.99 6.82
N SER A 16 0.39 -6.66 6.25
CA SER A 16 -0.32 -5.41 6.53
C SER A 16 -1.24 -5.51 7.76
N ASP A 17 -1.56 -6.73 8.20
CA ASP A 17 -2.50 -6.97 9.30
C ASP A 17 -2.08 -6.26 10.60
N ASN A 18 -3.03 -5.57 11.22
CA ASN A 18 -2.82 -4.77 12.44
C ASN A 18 -1.79 -3.64 12.29
N THR A 19 -1.59 -3.11 11.08
CA THR A 19 -0.73 -1.94 10.81
C THR A 19 -1.53 -0.76 10.26
N MET A 20 -0.84 0.36 10.00
CA MET A 20 -1.43 1.52 9.32
C MET A 20 -1.93 1.17 7.91
N VAL A 21 -1.30 0.20 7.22
CA VAL A 21 -1.67 -0.22 5.87
C VAL A 21 -3.10 -0.76 5.86
N ALA A 22 -3.39 -1.73 6.73
CA ALA A 22 -4.75 -2.26 6.90
C ALA A 22 -5.72 -1.22 7.46
N HIS A 23 -5.28 -0.34 8.36
CA HIS A 23 -6.12 0.72 8.92
C HIS A 23 -6.64 1.70 7.84
N LEU A 24 -5.78 2.06 6.88
CA LEU A 24 -6.14 2.90 5.74
C LEU A 24 -6.85 2.12 4.61
N GLY A 25 -6.98 0.79 4.74
CA GLY A 25 -7.59 -0.07 3.73
C GLY A 25 -6.73 -0.23 2.47
N ILE A 26 -5.41 -0.08 2.59
CA ILE A 26 -4.49 -0.30 1.48
C ILE A 26 -4.40 -1.80 1.18
N VAL A 27 -4.48 -2.18 -0.09
CA VAL A 27 -4.37 -3.57 -0.55
C VAL A 27 -3.41 -3.64 -1.73
N TYR A 28 -2.41 -4.53 -1.67
CA TYR A 28 -1.56 -4.83 -2.82
C TYR A 28 -2.36 -5.63 -3.85
N THR A 29 -2.43 -5.12 -5.09
CA THR A 29 -3.30 -5.66 -6.14
C THR A 29 -2.53 -6.28 -7.32
N ARG A 30 -1.26 -5.91 -7.51
CA ARG A 30 -0.42 -6.45 -8.58
C ARG A 30 1.05 -6.49 -8.17
N LEU A 31 1.68 -7.64 -8.35
CA LEU A 31 3.13 -7.82 -8.29
C LEU A 31 3.62 -8.29 -9.67
N GLY A 32 4.25 -7.39 -10.41
CA GLY A 32 4.91 -7.69 -11.69
C GLY A 32 6.42 -7.87 -11.51
N ASP A 33 7.16 -8.01 -12.61
CA ASP A 33 8.62 -8.25 -12.54
C ASP A 33 9.43 -7.03 -12.07
N ASP A 34 8.89 -5.83 -12.25
CA ASP A 34 9.51 -4.53 -11.99
C ASP A 34 8.52 -3.48 -11.44
N VAL A 35 7.30 -3.91 -11.10
CA VAL A 35 6.22 -3.03 -10.65
C VAL A 35 5.46 -3.67 -9.49
N LEU A 36 5.11 -2.84 -8.50
CA LEU A 36 4.18 -3.18 -7.42
C LEU A 36 3.08 -2.14 -7.41
N GLU A 37 1.82 -2.60 -7.39
CA GLU A 37 0.64 -1.74 -7.34
C GLU A 37 -0.18 -2.04 -6.08
N ALA A 38 -0.79 -1.00 -5.53
CA ALA A 38 -1.73 -1.09 -4.43
C ALA A 38 -2.87 -0.08 -4.61
N GLU A 39 -4.04 -0.43 -4.10
CA GLU A 39 -5.21 0.44 -4.07
C GLU A 39 -5.49 0.91 -2.64
N MET A 40 -6.07 2.10 -2.51
CA MET A 40 -6.48 2.67 -1.22
C MET A 40 -7.83 3.39 -1.39
N PRO A 41 -8.83 3.11 -0.54
CA PRO A 41 -10.14 3.75 -0.63
C PRO A 41 -10.05 5.24 -0.27
N VAL A 42 -10.90 6.05 -0.92
CA VAL A 42 -11.14 7.45 -0.57
C VAL A 42 -12.44 7.54 0.21
N ASP A 43 -12.33 7.51 1.54
CA ASP A 43 -13.47 7.53 2.47
C ASP A 43 -13.09 8.24 3.79
N THR A 44 -13.93 8.12 4.82
CA THR A 44 -13.71 8.77 6.13
C THR A 44 -12.35 8.48 6.79
N ARG A 45 -11.67 7.39 6.41
CA ARG A 45 -10.32 7.04 6.90
C ARG A 45 -9.22 7.84 6.21
N THR A 46 -9.46 8.30 5.00
CA THR A 46 -8.47 8.93 4.11
C THR A 46 -8.89 10.32 3.63
N HIS A 47 -10.05 10.82 4.06
CA HIS A 47 -10.49 12.19 3.82
C HIS A 47 -9.74 13.19 4.71
N GLN A 48 -9.48 14.36 4.14
CA GLN A 48 -9.20 15.57 4.91
C GLN A 48 -10.52 16.26 5.33
N PRO A 49 -10.50 17.23 6.27
CA PRO A 49 -11.72 17.85 6.82
C PRO A 49 -12.69 18.47 5.81
N PHE A 50 -12.24 18.79 4.60
CA PHE A 50 -13.07 19.33 3.52
C PHE A 50 -13.58 18.27 2.53
N GLY A 51 -13.49 16.98 2.87
CA GLY A 51 -14.09 15.87 2.09
C GLY A 51 -13.28 15.45 0.85
N LEU A 52 -12.07 15.96 0.68
CA LEU A 52 -11.13 15.52 -0.37
C LEU A 52 -10.21 14.44 0.17
N LEU A 53 -9.53 13.70 -0.71
CA LEU A 53 -8.42 12.83 -0.33
C LEU A 53 -7.35 13.63 0.44
N HIS A 54 -6.95 13.14 1.60
CA HIS A 54 -5.89 13.73 2.41
C HIS A 54 -4.53 13.49 1.75
N GLY A 55 -3.74 14.54 1.51
CA GLY A 55 -2.43 14.41 0.87
C GLY A 55 -1.47 13.48 1.64
N GLY A 56 -1.55 13.48 2.98
CA GLY A 56 -0.82 12.52 3.82
C GLY A 56 -1.24 11.06 3.63
N ALA A 57 -2.48 10.77 3.22
CA ALA A 57 -2.90 9.40 2.90
C ALA A 57 -2.26 8.94 1.59
N SER A 58 -2.20 9.80 0.56
CA SER A 58 -1.44 9.53 -0.67
C SER A 58 0.06 9.34 -0.39
N ALA A 59 0.65 10.17 0.46
CA ALA A 59 2.04 10.02 0.87
C ALA A 59 2.29 8.70 1.62
N ALA A 60 1.37 8.30 2.50
CA ALA A 60 1.45 7.02 3.20
C ALA A 60 1.37 5.83 2.24
N LEU A 61 0.48 5.87 1.23
CA LEU A 61 0.42 4.85 0.18
C LEU A 61 1.72 4.76 -0.61
N ALA A 62 2.28 5.90 -1.01
CA ALA A 62 3.55 5.95 -1.74
C ALA A 62 4.70 5.34 -0.91
N GLU A 63 4.86 5.76 0.35
CA GLU A 63 5.88 5.21 1.27
C GLU A 63 5.67 3.71 1.51
N THR A 64 4.42 3.23 1.54
CA THR A 64 4.09 1.80 1.70
C THR A 64 4.57 0.96 0.51
N LEU A 65 4.58 1.54 -0.70
CA LEU A 65 5.07 0.87 -1.92
C LEU A 65 6.60 0.94 -2.05
N ASP A 66 7.22 2.03 -1.57
CA ASP A 66 8.66 2.29 -1.75
C ASP A 66 9.57 1.36 -0.92
N ARG A 67 9.03 0.65 0.09
CA ARG A 67 9.83 -0.18 1.02
C ARG A 67 10.24 -1.56 0.50
N TRP A 68 9.68 -2.03 -0.60
CA TRP A 68 9.84 -3.42 -1.06
C TRP A 68 11.04 -3.75 -1.97
N PRO A 69 11.68 -2.83 -2.72
CA PRO A 69 12.81 -3.18 -3.58
C PRO A 69 14.04 -3.75 -2.85
N ASP A 70 14.18 -3.42 -1.56
CA ASP A 70 15.36 -3.77 -0.77
C ASP A 70 15.20 -4.95 0.19
N LEU A 71 13.96 -5.42 0.40
CA LEU A 71 13.67 -6.64 1.17
C LEU A 71 13.79 -7.88 0.28
#